data_AF-A0A821SV12-F1
#
_entry.id   AF-A0A821SV12-F1
#
_cell.length_a   1.000
_cell.length_b   1.000
_cell.length_c   1.000
_cell.angle_alpha   90.00
_cell.angle_beta   90.00
_cell.angle_gamma   90.00
#
_symmetry.space_group_name_H-M   'P 1'
#
loop_
_entity.id
_entity.type
_entity.pdbx_description
1 polymer ?
#
loop_
_entity_poly.entity_id
_entity_poly.type
_entity_poly.pdbx_seq_one_letter_code
_entity_poly.pdbx_strand_id
1 'polypeptide(L)'
;MKRDRSLRRIDDEKRFIENKKIEIESLNQEIQQIQEENKKLENIILQYQPHLNLLTQIVDRTDRFQSIDEIIEKFNMLHASYQDILMTIKNSNQELNDVQRQLLLTTEKKNTRISSMNNHIRELQQDLTEIQQRIDKIQTEIHNYQQISIEHFTEIGIINIAIESMFDIVKRYSHRCRKKDLNIDKYSPMSNNNQNLFLKFKQIDTFLSDLIYYVDYVNSKQNNTVVNRDSIDNDNIKLKQKISLNQVRESIHDNNQWRGPCEIDRRETLAKPIEKNSPQSYISFQIRGEDNILYTVQMARVSQPRNSLLPDRSSISISSKEKKSSVFRTSASKLHGSTDIQLHSLTKQNTRNSFKLMNQQYHDDKQLPFQPELDLIR
;
A
#
# COMPACT_ATOMS: atom_id res chain seq x y z
N MET A 1 52.26 64.30 92.61
CA MET A 1 52.11 62.83 92.67
C MET A 1 50.76 62.33 93.20
N LYS A 2 50.24 62.77 94.36
CA LYS A 2 48.93 62.29 94.87
C LYS A 2 47.73 62.75 94.01
N ARG A 3 47.73 64.00 93.51
CA ARG A 3 46.66 64.56 92.64
C ARG A 3 46.50 63.82 91.30
N ASP A 4 47.59 63.51 90.60
CA ASP A 4 47.51 62.79 89.31
C ASP A 4 46.99 61.36 89.45
N ARG A 5 47.32 60.67 90.56
CA ARG A 5 46.78 59.33 90.84
C ARG A 5 45.28 59.38 91.11
N SER A 6 44.80 60.41 91.83
CA SER A 6 43.37 60.62 92.04
C SER A 6 42.62 60.97 90.76
N LEU A 7 43.20 61.80 89.88
CA LEU A 7 42.59 62.15 88.59
C LEU A 7 42.49 60.94 87.65
N ARG A 8 43.55 60.13 87.54
CA ARG A 8 43.52 58.88 86.76
C ARG A 8 42.48 57.90 87.29
N ARG A 9 42.37 57.76 88.61
CA ARG A 9 41.36 56.90 89.23
C ARG A 9 39.94 57.37 88.90
N ILE A 10 39.70 58.69 88.87
CA ILE A 10 38.39 59.25 88.48
C ILE A 10 38.09 58.97 87.00
N ASP A 11 39.08 59.07 86.11
CA ASP A 11 38.89 58.78 84.69
C ASP A 11 38.70 57.29 84.40
N ASP A 12 39.41 56.41 85.12
CA ASP A 12 39.22 54.96 85.06
C ASP A 12 37.82 54.56 85.58
N GLU A 13 37.36 55.19 86.67
CA GLU A 13 36.01 55.00 87.20
C GLU A 13 34.95 55.45 86.18
N LYS A 14 35.15 56.60 85.51
CA LYS A 14 34.25 57.08 84.45
C LYS A 14 34.21 56.11 83.26
N ARG A 15 35.37 55.61 82.81
CA ARG A 15 35.44 54.61 81.72
C ARG A 15 34.79 53.30 82.11
N PHE A 16 34.96 52.85 83.36
CA PHE A 16 34.30 51.66 83.87
C PHE A 16 32.78 51.82 83.89
N ILE A 17 32.28 52.98 84.35
CA ILE A 17 30.84 53.30 84.33
C ILE A 17 30.31 53.31 82.90
N GLU A 18 31.04 53.92 81.95
CA GLU A 18 30.62 53.98 80.56
C GLU A 18 30.58 52.60 79.89
N ASN A 19 31.60 51.77 80.10
CA ASN A 19 31.61 50.39 79.63
C ASN A 19 30.45 49.58 80.23
N LYS A 20 30.14 49.79 81.51
CA LYS A 20 29.00 49.14 82.17
C LYS A 20 27.66 49.64 81.62
N LYS A 21 27.53 50.91 81.24
CA LYS A 21 26.34 51.43 80.56
C LYS A 21 26.15 50.80 79.19
N ILE A 22 27.21 50.70 78.39
CA ILE A 22 27.16 50.03 77.08
C ILE A 22 26.76 48.56 77.23
N GLU A 23 27.33 47.86 78.22
CA GLU A 23 26.96 46.48 78.54
C GLU A 23 25.49 46.35 78.98
N ILE A 24 24.99 47.29 79.79
CA ILE A 24 23.58 47.35 80.18
C ILE A 24 22.69 47.60 78.95
N GLU A 25 23.08 48.50 78.05
CA GLU A 25 22.34 48.77 76.82
C GLU A 25 22.31 47.55 75.88
N SER A 26 23.43 46.85 75.71
CA SER A 26 23.46 45.62 74.91
C SER A 26 22.61 44.51 75.51
N LEU A 27 22.66 44.32 76.84
CA LEU A 27 21.83 43.35 77.53
C LEU A 27 20.34 43.71 77.44
N ASN A 28 20.00 45.00 77.49
CA ASN A 28 18.62 45.45 77.30
C ASN A 28 18.11 45.19 75.87
N GLN A 29 18.97 45.35 74.85
CA GLN A 29 18.62 45.00 73.48
C GLN A 29 18.43 43.49 73.30
N GLU A 30 19.28 42.66 73.90
CA GLU A 30 19.14 41.20 73.90
C GLU A 30 17.83 40.76 74.59
N ILE A 31 17.51 41.37 75.74
CA ILE A 31 16.24 41.14 76.43
C ILE A 31 15.06 41.50 75.52
N GLN A 32 15.11 42.61 74.80
CA GLN A 32 14.06 43.00 73.86
C GLN A 32 13.91 41.99 72.71
N GLN A 33 15.01 41.52 72.13
CA GLN A 33 14.99 40.50 71.07
C GLN A 33 14.36 39.19 71.55
N ILE A 34 14.77 38.71 72.73
CA ILE A 34 14.21 37.49 73.33
C ILE A 34 12.71 37.68 73.62
N GLN A 35 12.29 38.87 74.08
CA GLN A 35 10.87 39.17 74.29
C GLN A 35 10.07 39.17 72.98
N GLU A 36 10.64 39.66 71.88
CA GLU A 36 9.99 39.61 70.57
C GLU A 36 9.90 38.18 70.02
N GLU A 37 10.95 37.37 70.17
CA GLU A 37 10.93 35.96 69.80
C GLU A 37 9.92 35.16 70.62
N ASN A 38 9.86 35.39 71.93
CA ASN A 38 8.85 34.77 72.80
C ASN A 38 7.44 35.14 72.34
N LYS A 39 7.15 36.41 72.02
CA LYS A 39 5.85 36.82 71.48
C LYS A 39 5.53 36.15 70.14
N LYS A 40 6.53 35.96 69.26
CA LYS A 40 6.33 35.23 67.99
C LYS A 40 5.98 33.77 68.25
N LEU A 41 6.69 33.11 69.16
CA LEU A 41 6.43 31.71 69.55
C LEU A 41 5.06 31.55 70.22
N GLU A 42 4.68 32.46 71.11
CA GLU A 42 3.35 32.48 71.72
C GLU A 42 2.25 32.60 70.67
N ASN A 43 2.41 33.49 69.69
CA ASN A 43 1.47 33.61 68.57
C ASN A 43 1.39 32.33 67.74
N ILE A 44 2.52 31.69 67.45
CA ILE A 44 2.57 30.41 66.74
C ILE A 44 1.81 29.35 67.54
N ILE A 45 2.05 29.23 68.84
CA ILE A 45 1.34 28.27 69.71
C ILE A 45 -0.16 28.51 69.67
N LEU A 46 -0.60 29.77 69.79
CA LEU A 46 -2.03 30.12 69.71
C LEU A 46 -2.65 29.78 68.35
N GLN A 47 -1.90 29.95 67.25
CA GLN A 47 -2.34 29.57 65.91
C GLN A 47 -2.48 28.05 65.74
N TYR A 48 -1.58 27.26 66.32
CA TYR A 48 -1.59 25.79 66.22
C TYR A 48 -2.47 25.09 67.26
N GLN A 49 -2.88 25.79 68.33
CA GLN A 49 -3.72 25.24 69.39
C GLN A 49 -5.04 24.59 68.89
N PRO A 50 -5.80 25.18 67.93
CA PRO A 50 -7.00 24.56 67.38
C PRO A 50 -6.72 23.23 66.68
N HIS A 51 -5.58 23.11 66.00
CA HIS A 51 -5.17 21.90 65.30
C HIS A 51 -4.79 20.78 66.27
N LEU A 52 -4.07 21.12 67.34
CA LEU A 52 -3.76 20.18 68.42
C LEU A 52 -5.03 19.69 69.10
N ASN A 53 -5.97 20.60 69.42
CA ASN A 53 -7.26 20.22 70.02
C ASN A 53 -8.04 19.27 69.11
N LEU A 54 -8.00 19.48 67.79
CA LEU A 54 -8.65 18.60 66.82
C LEU A 54 -7.97 17.21 66.78
N LEU A 55 -6.63 17.15 66.81
CA LEU A 55 -5.90 15.88 66.86
C LEU A 55 -6.21 15.11 68.15
N THR A 56 -6.23 15.78 69.30
CA THR A 56 -6.63 15.16 70.57
C THR A 56 -8.06 14.61 70.50
N GLN A 57 -9.01 15.39 69.95
CA GLN A 57 -10.38 14.91 69.76
C GLN A 57 -10.45 13.70 68.82
N ILE A 58 -9.60 13.60 67.80
CA ILE A 58 -9.56 12.44 66.90
C ILE A 58 -9.05 11.22 67.66
N VAL A 59 -7.98 11.35 68.45
CA VAL A 59 -7.47 10.27 69.31
C VAL A 59 -8.57 9.80 70.26
N ASP A 60 -9.24 10.72 70.96
CA ASP A 60 -10.30 10.38 71.93
C ASP A 60 -11.53 9.72 71.27
N ARG A 61 -11.85 10.09 70.01
CA ARG A 61 -12.99 9.53 69.28
C ARG A 61 -12.69 8.23 68.57
N THR A 62 -11.43 7.97 68.25
CA THR A 62 -11.03 6.77 67.53
C THR A 62 -10.06 5.96 68.37
N ASP A 63 -10.54 4.84 68.94
CA ASP A 63 -9.75 3.84 69.68
C ASP A 63 -8.64 3.16 68.84
N ARG A 64 -8.35 3.67 67.63
CA ARG A 64 -7.37 3.15 66.67
C ARG A 64 -5.97 3.75 66.83
N PHE A 65 -5.85 4.82 67.62
CA PHE A 65 -4.60 5.55 67.84
C PHE A 65 -4.38 5.74 69.33
N GLN A 66 -3.17 5.46 69.81
CA GLN A 66 -2.81 5.62 71.21
C GLN A 66 -2.24 7.01 71.51
N SER A 67 -1.71 7.69 70.48
CA SER A 67 -1.12 9.02 70.60
C SER A 67 -1.27 9.83 69.32
N ILE A 68 -1.06 11.15 69.44
CA ILE A 68 -1.00 12.06 68.29
C ILE A 68 0.21 11.72 67.39
N ASP A 69 1.31 11.25 67.98
CA ASP A 69 2.52 10.87 67.25
C ASP A 69 2.23 9.70 66.28
N GLU A 70 1.42 8.72 66.68
CA GLU A 70 0.99 7.64 65.78
C GLU A 70 0.17 8.15 64.59
N ILE A 71 -0.63 9.20 64.77
CA ILE A 71 -1.39 9.83 63.68
C ILE A 71 -0.41 10.49 62.70
N ILE A 72 0.58 11.23 63.23
CA ILE A 72 1.60 11.90 62.41
C ILE A 72 2.43 10.86 61.65
N GLU A 73 2.83 9.77 62.30
CA GLU A 73 3.60 8.70 61.65
C GLU A 73 2.78 8.03 60.54
N LYS A 74 1.52 7.67 60.79
CA LYS A 74 0.65 7.10 59.74
C LYS A 74 0.37 8.10 58.62
N PHE A 75 0.22 9.38 58.93
CA PHE A 75 0.08 10.42 57.91
C PHE A 75 1.34 10.51 57.04
N ASN A 76 2.52 10.51 57.65
CA ASN A 76 3.79 10.56 56.92
C ASN A 76 3.98 9.32 56.03
N MET A 77 3.64 8.13 56.54
CA MET A 77 3.66 6.89 55.73
C MET A 77 2.66 6.95 54.58
N LEU A 78 1.43 7.42 54.82
CA LEU A 78 0.41 7.56 53.79
C LEU A 78 0.82 8.60 52.74
N HIS A 79 1.40 9.72 53.17
CA HIS A 79 1.90 10.76 52.29
C HIS A 79 3.07 10.25 51.44
N ALA A 80 4.03 9.52 52.02
CA ALA A 80 5.12 8.89 51.28
C ALA A 80 4.59 7.91 50.23
N SER A 81 3.67 7.02 50.62
CA SER A 81 3.01 6.08 49.71
C SER A 81 2.26 6.80 48.58
N TYR A 82 1.58 7.91 48.90
CA TYR A 82 0.89 8.74 47.91
C TYR A 82 1.87 9.35 46.89
N GLN A 83 3.01 9.87 47.35
CA GLN A 83 4.05 10.40 46.47
C GLN A 83 4.64 9.31 45.57
N ASP A 84 4.87 8.10 46.10
CA ASP A 84 5.36 6.97 45.32
C ASP A 84 4.37 6.54 44.23
N ILE A 85 3.07 6.53 44.55
CA ILE A 85 2.01 6.25 43.59
C ILE A 85 1.98 7.32 42.50
N LEU A 86 2.08 8.61 42.86
CA LEU A 86 2.12 9.71 41.88
C LEU A 86 3.33 9.59 40.94
N MET A 87 4.50 9.28 41.49
CA MET A 87 5.71 9.06 40.69
C MET A 87 5.55 7.86 39.75
N THR A 88 4.95 6.78 40.23
CA THR A 88 4.68 5.59 39.40
C THR A 88 3.71 5.91 38.27
N ILE A 89 2.63 6.65 38.54
CA ILE A 89 1.67 7.09 37.52
C ILE A 89 2.35 7.99 36.49
N LYS A 90 3.20 8.92 36.93
CA LYS A 90 3.95 9.81 36.05
C LYS A 90 4.89 9.02 35.13
N ASN A 91 5.64 8.07 35.67
CA ASN A 91 6.55 7.23 34.90
C ASN A 91 5.78 6.35 33.90
N SER A 92 4.69 5.71 34.34
CA SER A 92 3.82 4.90 33.47
C SER A 92 3.23 5.73 32.32
N ASN A 93 2.78 6.95 32.59
CA ASN A 93 2.31 7.86 31.55
C ASN A 93 3.43 8.27 30.57
N GLN A 94 4.66 8.46 31.05
CA GLN A 94 5.80 8.72 30.18
C GLN A 94 6.11 7.52 29.28
N GLU A 95 6.16 6.31 29.83
CA GLU A 95 6.36 5.08 29.06
C GLU A 95 5.26 4.87 28.02
N LEU A 96 3.99 5.13 28.38
CA LEU A 96 2.86 5.04 27.47
C LEU A 96 3.01 6.04 26.31
N ASN A 97 3.39 7.29 26.60
CA ASN A 97 3.63 8.30 25.58
C ASN A 97 4.80 7.92 24.65
N ASP A 98 5.86 7.32 25.18
CA ASP A 98 6.99 6.84 24.38
C ASP A 98 6.60 5.67 23.47
N VAL A 99 5.81 4.71 23.98
CA VAL A 99 5.26 3.61 23.18
C VAL A 99 4.34 4.15 22.07
N GLN A 100 3.47 5.12 22.38
CA GLN A 100 2.62 5.77 21.38
C GLN A 100 3.45 6.46 20.29
N ARG A 101 4.53 7.15 20.68
CA ARG A 101 5.45 7.79 19.72
C ARG A 101 6.13 6.75 18.82
N GLN A 102 6.60 5.63 19.38
CA GLN A 102 7.19 4.55 18.60
C GLN A 102 6.18 3.91 17.64
N LEU A 103 4.93 3.72 18.08
CA LEU A 103 3.85 3.21 17.24
C LEU A 103 3.56 4.15 16.07
N LEU A 104 3.53 5.46 16.31
CA LEU A 104 3.34 6.46 15.25
C LEU A 104 4.46 6.37 14.21
N LEU A 105 5.73 6.38 14.66
CA LEU A 105 6.90 6.31 13.77
C LEU A 105 6.93 5.02 12.94
N THR A 106 6.60 3.88 13.54
CA THR A 106 6.55 2.60 12.81
C THR A 106 5.40 2.57 11.81
N THR A 107 4.26 3.20 12.13
CA THR A 107 3.13 3.32 11.21
C THR A 107 3.45 4.24 10.04
N GLU A 108 4.12 5.38 10.28
CA GLU A 108 4.60 6.27 9.22
C GLU A 108 5.61 5.58 8.29
N LYS A 109 6.57 4.82 8.84
CA LYS A 109 7.52 4.01 8.06
C LYS A 109 6.81 2.95 7.20
N LYS A 110 5.78 2.29 7.73
CA LYS A 110 4.99 1.33 6.94
C LYS A 110 4.20 2.03 5.83
N ASN A 111 3.60 3.18 6.12
CA ASN A 111 2.84 3.95 5.14
C ASN A 111 3.72 4.47 3.99
N THR A 112 4.91 4.95 4.30
CA THR A 112 5.89 5.38 3.27
C THR A 112 6.32 4.20 2.40
N ARG A 113 6.58 3.01 2.98
CA ARG A 113 6.86 1.79 2.22
C ARG A 113 5.69 1.37 1.31
N ILE A 114 4.47 1.37 1.83
CA ILE A 114 3.26 1.06 1.04
C ILE A 114 3.11 2.06 -0.12
N SER A 115 3.35 3.36 0.12
CA SER A 115 3.30 4.39 -0.91
C SER A 115 4.34 4.14 -2.01
N SER A 116 5.57 3.80 -1.64
CA SER A 116 6.63 3.44 -2.58
C SER A 116 6.27 2.20 -3.42
N MET A 117 5.76 1.13 -2.79
CA MET A 117 5.31 -0.07 -3.51
C MET A 117 4.14 0.22 -4.46
N ASN A 118 3.19 1.06 -4.04
CA ASN A 118 2.08 1.47 -4.90
C ASN A 118 2.55 2.26 -6.13
N ASN A 119 3.57 3.11 -5.98
CA ASN A 119 4.16 3.81 -7.12
C ASN A 119 4.81 2.81 -8.08
N HIS A 120 5.56 1.84 -7.56
CA HIS A 120 6.18 0.81 -8.39
C HIS A 120 5.14 -0.07 -9.12
N ILE A 121 4.03 -0.41 -8.46
CA ILE A 121 2.91 -1.12 -9.12
C ILE A 121 2.34 -0.28 -10.27
N ARG A 122 2.22 1.04 -10.11
CA ARG A 122 1.73 1.93 -11.19
C ARG A 122 2.70 1.99 -12.37
N GLU A 123 4.00 2.02 -12.11
CA GLU A 123 5.04 1.95 -13.15
C GLU A 123 4.91 0.64 -13.95
N LEU A 124 4.86 -0.50 -13.25
CA LEU A 124 4.69 -1.81 -13.91
C LEU A 124 3.37 -1.92 -14.68
N GLN A 125 2.29 -1.31 -14.17
CA GLN A 125 1.02 -1.24 -14.89
C GLN A 125 1.13 -0.39 -16.16
N GLN A 126 1.85 0.73 -16.10
CA GLN A 126 2.09 1.58 -17.26
C GLN A 126 2.91 0.83 -18.32
N ASP A 127 3.98 0.15 -17.93
CA ASP A 127 4.81 -0.67 -18.83
C ASP A 127 3.98 -1.78 -19.49
N LEU A 128 3.13 -2.45 -18.70
CA LEU A 128 2.22 -3.48 -19.21
C LEU A 128 1.27 -2.90 -20.26
N THR A 129 0.65 -1.74 -19.99
CA THR A 129 -0.24 -1.09 -20.96
C THR A 129 0.48 -0.67 -22.23
N GLU A 130 1.73 -0.23 -22.14
CA GLU A 130 2.52 0.11 -23.33
C GLU A 130 2.84 -1.13 -24.17
N ILE A 131 3.23 -2.24 -23.53
CA ILE A 131 3.47 -3.52 -24.21
C ILE A 131 2.19 -4.03 -24.88
N GLN A 132 1.04 -3.95 -24.21
CA GLN A 132 -0.26 -4.33 -24.79
C GLN A 132 -0.59 -3.49 -26.03
N GLN A 133 -0.43 -2.17 -25.96
CA GLN A 133 -0.64 -1.30 -27.12
C GLN A 133 0.27 -1.66 -28.30
N ARG A 134 1.53 -2.08 -28.04
CA ARG A 134 2.44 -2.55 -29.09
C ARG A 134 2.00 -3.89 -29.68
N ILE A 135 1.53 -4.82 -28.83
CA ILE A 135 0.99 -6.10 -29.27
C ILE A 135 -0.24 -5.87 -30.16
N ASP A 136 -1.16 -5.00 -29.75
CA ASP A 136 -2.35 -4.69 -30.53
C ASP A 136 -1.99 -4.11 -31.90
N LYS A 137 -1.01 -3.20 -31.97
CA LYS A 137 -0.49 -2.68 -33.25
C LYS A 137 0.03 -3.80 -34.16
N ILE A 138 0.89 -4.68 -33.64
CA ILE A 138 1.43 -5.82 -34.40
C ILE A 138 0.30 -6.75 -34.85
N GLN A 139 -0.70 -7.01 -34.00
CA GLN A 139 -1.86 -7.83 -34.36
C GLN A 139 -2.67 -7.20 -35.50
N THR A 140 -2.87 -5.88 -35.47
CA THR A 140 -3.54 -5.18 -36.58
C THR A 140 -2.74 -5.25 -37.88
N GLU A 141 -1.41 -5.15 -37.81
CA GLU A 141 -0.55 -5.30 -38.99
C GLU A 141 -0.60 -6.73 -39.55
N ILE A 142 -0.51 -7.75 -38.69
CA ILE A 142 -0.65 -9.16 -39.09
C ILE A 142 -2.01 -9.40 -39.74
N HIS A 143 -3.09 -8.87 -39.17
CA HIS A 143 -4.42 -9.01 -39.74
C HIS A 143 -4.53 -8.38 -41.13
N ASN A 144 -3.96 -7.18 -41.31
CA ASN A 144 -3.91 -6.54 -42.63
C ASN A 144 -3.14 -7.38 -43.65
N TYR A 145 -2.00 -7.97 -43.27
CA TYR A 145 -1.25 -8.87 -44.16
C TYR A 145 -2.00 -10.14 -44.51
N GLN A 146 -2.73 -10.72 -43.55
CA GLN A 146 -3.60 -11.86 -43.79
C GLN A 146 -4.70 -11.51 -44.79
N GLN A 147 -5.35 -10.35 -44.61
CA GLN A 147 -6.39 -9.88 -45.52
C GLN A 147 -5.85 -9.70 -46.95
N ILE A 148 -4.71 -9.03 -47.11
CA ILE A 148 -4.05 -8.86 -48.42
C ILE A 148 -3.69 -10.21 -49.04
N SER A 149 -3.20 -11.16 -48.23
CA SER A 149 -2.85 -12.50 -48.73
C SER A 149 -4.08 -13.29 -49.19
N ILE A 150 -5.21 -13.16 -48.48
CA ILE A 150 -6.49 -13.75 -48.87
C ILE A 150 -6.97 -13.13 -50.19
N GLU A 151 -6.92 -11.79 -50.31
CA GLU A 151 -7.29 -11.08 -51.54
C GLU A 151 -6.45 -11.60 -52.73
N HIS A 152 -5.12 -11.66 -52.62
CA HIS A 152 -4.27 -12.22 -53.67
C HIS A 152 -4.53 -13.69 -53.98
N PHE A 153 -4.77 -14.52 -52.95
CA PHE A 153 -5.11 -15.93 -53.17
C PHE A 153 -6.44 -16.07 -53.94
N THR A 154 -7.42 -15.22 -53.66
CA THR A 154 -8.69 -15.20 -54.41
C THR A 154 -8.50 -14.76 -55.85
N GLU A 155 -7.66 -13.74 -56.12
CA GLU A 155 -7.32 -13.31 -57.48
C GLU A 155 -6.66 -14.45 -58.29
N ILE A 156 -5.67 -15.13 -57.70
CA ILE A 156 -5.01 -16.29 -58.32
C ILE A 156 -6.01 -17.42 -58.58
N GLY A 157 -6.92 -17.69 -57.63
CA GLY A 157 -7.98 -18.68 -57.79
C GLY A 157 -8.89 -18.39 -58.99
N ILE A 158 -9.30 -17.13 -59.15
CA ILE A 158 -10.12 -16.68 -60.29
C ILE A 158 -9.36 -16.88 -61.61
N ILE A 159 -8.08 -16.50 -61.67
CA ILE A 159 -7.24 -16.67 -62.86
C ILE A 159 -7.12 -18.16 -63.22
N ASN A 160 -6.84 -19.03 -62.26
CA ASN A 160 -6.71 -20.48 -62.50
C ASN A 160 -8.01 -21.09 -63.05
N ILE A 161 -9.16 -20.73 -62.47
CA ILE A 161 -10.47 -21.20 -62.97
C ILE A 161 -10.71 -20.71 -64.41
N ALA A 162 -10.32 -19.48 -64.74
CA ALA A 162 -10.42 -18.96 -66.10
C ALA A 162 -9.53 -19.73 -67.08
N ILE A 163 -8.28 -20.04 -66.70
CA ILE A 163 -7.35 -20.84 -67.51
C ILE A 163 -7.90 -22.25 -67.74
N GLU A 164 -8.38 -22.93 -66.70
CA GLU A 164 -8.98 -24.27 -66.83
C GLU A 164 -10.21 -24.26 -67.74
N SER A 165 -11.09 -23.26 -67.59
CA SER A 165 -12.25 -23.07 -68.45
C SER A 165 -11.86 -22.86 -69.92
N MET A 166 -10.85 -22.02 -70.19
CA MET A 166 -10.32 -21.81 -71.54
C MET A 166 -9.68 -23.09 -72.11
N PHE A 167 -8.90 -23.81 -71.31
CA PHE A 167 -8.29 -25.08 -71.70
C PHE A 167 -9.35 -26.11 -72.08
N ASP A 168 -10.42 -26.22 -71.30
CA ASP A 168 -11.55 -27.10 -71.59
C ASP A 168 -12.27 -26.73 -72.88
N ILE A 169 -12.40 -25.43 -73.17
CA ILE A 169 -12.96 -24.94 -74.44
C ILE A 169 -12.05 -25.38 -75.60
N VAL A 170 -10.74 -25.12 -75.52
CA VAL A 170 -9.75 -25.50 -76.55
C VAL A 170 -9.74 -27.01 -76.78
N LYS A 171 -9.74 -27.81 -75.71
CA LYS A 171 -9.80 -29.27 -75.75
C LYS A 171 -11.06 -29.76 -76.46
N ARG A 172 -12.22 -29.18 -76.13
CA ARG A 172 -13.50 -29.47 -76.81
C ARG A 172 -13.44 -29.13 -78.31
N TYR A 173 -12.80 -28.02 -78.69
CA TYR A 173 -12.60 -27.67 -80.10
C TYR A 173 -11.68 -28.63 -80.82
N SER A 174 -10.52 -28.97 -80.24
CA SER A 174 -9.56 -29.94 -80.81
C SER A 174 -10.22 -31.30 -81.06
N HIS A 175 -11.02 -31.79 -80.10
CA HIS A 175 -11.78 -33.03 -80.28
C HIS A 175 -12.85 -32.96 -81.38
N ARG A 176 -13.46 -31.79 -81.63
CA ARG A 176 -14.41 -31.61 -82.75
C ARG A 176 -13.71 -31.59 -84.11
N CYS A 177 -12.53 -30.95 -84.20
CA CYS A 177 -11.74 -30.92 -85.44
C CYS A 177 -11.28 -32.33 -85.84
N ARG A 178 -10.69 -33.09 -84.89
CA ARG A 178 -10.28 -34.49 -85.14
C ARG A 178 -11.40 -35.42 -85.61
N LYS A 179 -12.65 -35.19 -85.20
CA LYS A 179 -13.80 -35.99 -85.63
C LYS A 179 -14.29 -35.65 -87.05
N LYS A 180 -13.94 -34.47 -87.60
CA LYS A 180 -14.33 -34.06 -88.96
C LYS A 180 -13.32 -34.47 -90.04
N ASP A 181 -12.08 -34.74 -89.66
CA ASP A 181 -11.03 -35.14 -90.61
C ASP A 181 -11.07 -36.63 -91.01
N LEU A 182 -12.03 -37.40 -90.51
CA LEU A 182 -12.25 -38.81 -90.91
C LEU A 182 -13.27 -38.97 -92.06
N ASN A 183 -13.71 -37.88 -92.69
CA ASN A 183 -14.67 -37.92 -93.79
C ASN A 183 -14.34 -36.89 -94.87
N ILE A 184 -13.10 -36.87 -95.35
CA ILE A 184 -12.66 -36.01 -96.46
C ILE A 184 -11.98 -36.88 -97.53
N ASP A 185 -12.81 -37.54 -98.33
CA ASP A 185 -12.56 -37.66 -99.77
C ASP A 185 -13.62 -36.80 -100.47
N LYS A 186 -13.31 -35.51 -100.62
CA LYS A 186 -13.71 -34.58 -101.71
C LYS A 186 -13.47 -33.14 -101.27
N TYR A 187 -12.41 -32.55 -101.84
CA TYR A 187 -12.05 -31.16 -101.71
C TYR A 187 -13.17 -30.22 -102.23
N SER A 188 -13.52 -29.22 -101.44
CA SER A 188 -14.18 -28.00 -101.90
C SER A 188 -13.44 -26.80 -101.26
N PRO A 189 -13.13 -25.74 -102.03
CA PRO A 189 -12.17 -24.74 -101.61
C PRO A 189 -12.76 -23.84 -100.51
N MET A 190 -12.04 -23.79 -99.38
CA MET A 190 -11.94 -22.67 -98.44
C MET A 190 -13.18 -21.75 -98.33
N SER A 191 -14.21 -22.26 -97.65
CA SER A 191 -15.33 -21.47 -97.15
C SER A 191 -14.88 -20.53 -96.02
N ASN A 192 -15.46 -19.32 -95.96
CA ASN A 192 -15.28 -18.21 -94.99
C ASN A 192 -15.13 -18.60 -93.50
N ASN A 193 -15.45 -19.83 -93.12
CA ASN A 193 -15.27 -20.34 -91.76
C ASN A 193 -13.81 -20.49 -91.34
N ASN A 194 -12.86 -20.68 -92.27
CA ASN A 194 -11.44 -20.78 -91.93
C ASN A 194 -10.78 -19.41 -91.66
N GLN A 195 -11.26 -18.34 -92.30
CA GLN A 195 -10.84 -16.96 -91.98
C GLN A 195 -11.34 -16.53 -90.59
N ASN A 196 -12.55 -16.93 -90.21
CA ASN A 196 -13.06 -16.75 -88.85
C ASN A 196 -12.24 -17.53 -87.80
N LEU A 197 -11.70 -18.70 -88.16
CA LEU A 197 -10.80 -19.47 -87.31
C LEU A 197 -9.46 -18.76 -87.12
N PHE A 198 -8.88 -18.22 -88.20
CA PHE A 198 -7.65 -17.44 -88.12
C PHE A 198 -7.83 -16.16 -87.29
N LEU A 199 -8.97 -15.46 -87.44
CA LEU A 199 -9.29 -14.31 -86.59
C LEU A 199 -9.40 -14.71 -85.12
N LYS A 200 -10.00 -15.88 -84.81
CA LYS A 200 -10.10 -16.38 -83.43
C LYS A 200 -8.74 -16.77 -82.85
N PHE A 201 -7.85 -17.37 -83.64
CA PHE A 201 -6.49 -17.63 -83.19
C PHE A 201 -5.72 -16.34 -82.92
N LYS A 202 -5.86 -15.35 -83.80
CA LYS A 202 -5.26 -14.02 -83.58
C LYS A 202 -5.80 -13.34 -82.32
N GLN A 203 -7.09 -13.49 -82.04
CA GLN A 203 -7.70 -13.01 -80.79
C GLN A 203 -7.15 -13.72 -79.55
N ILE A 204 -6.91 -15.03 -79.64
CA ILE A 204 -6.28 -15.81 -78.56
C ILE A 204 -4.83 -15.38 -78.35
N ASP A 205 -4.05 -15.14 -79.40
CA ASP A 205 -2.66 -14.68 -79.27
C ASP A 205 -2.56 -13.29 -78.66
N THR A 206 -3.44 -12.35 -79.04
CA THR A 206 -3.52 -11.05 -78.37
C THR A 206 -3.91 -11.19 -76.91
N PHE A 207 -4.87 -12.07 -76.59
CA PHE A 207 -5.28 -12.30 -75.21
C PHE A 207 -4.15 -12.91 -74.36
N LEU A 208 -3.40 -13.88 -74.90
CA LEU A 208 -2.25 -14.47 -74.21
C LEU A 208 -1.12 -13.44 -74.00
N SER A 209 -0.91 -12.55 -74.96
CA SER A 209 0.08 -11.47 -74.83
C SER A 209 -0.31 -10.48 -73.73
N ASP A 210 -1.59 -10.11 -73.65
CA ASP A 210 -2.11 -9.25 -72.57
C ASP A 210 -2.00 -9.92 -71.19
N LEU A 211 -2.19 -11.23 -71.13
CA LEU A 211 -2.09 -12.01 -69.89
C LEU A 211 -0.65 -12.12 -69.41
N ILE A 212 0.31 -12.35 -70.32
CA ILE A 212 1.75 -12.32 -70.00
C ILE A 212 2.15 -10.94 -69.49
N TYR A 213 1.73 -9.87 -70.19
CA TYR A 213 1.99 -8.50 -69.76
C TYR A 213 1.44 -8.20 -68.36
N TYR A 214 0.22 -8.66 -68.06
CA TYR A 214 -0.37 -8.48 -66.74
C TYR A 214 0.39 -9.23 -65.65
N VAL A 215 0.83 -10.47 -65.91
CA VAL A 215 1.64 -11.26 -64.97
C VAL A 215 2.98 -10.57 -64.69
N ASP A 216 3.67 -10.08 -65.73
CA ASP A 216 4.92 -9.35 -65.58
C ASP A 216 4.74 -8.03 -64.82
N TYR A 217 3.64 -7.32 -65.08
CA TYR A 217 3.28 -6.11 -64.35
C TYR A 217 3.06 -6.39 -62.85
N VAL A 218 2.31 -7.44 -62.49
CA VAL A 218 2.08 -7.83 -61.09
C VAL A 218 3.40 -8.20 -60.40
N ASN A 219 4.25 -8.98 -61.05
CA ASN A 219 5.56 -9.38 -60.53
C ASN A 219 6.48 -8.16 -60.31
N SER A 220 6.46 -7.18 -61.22
CA SER A 220 7.25 -5.96 -61.07
C SER A 220 6.82 -5.10 -59.87
N LYS A 221 5.53 -5.11 -59.52
CA LYS A 221 4.96 -4.35 -58.40
C LYS A 221 5.29 -4.98 -57.04
N GLN A 222 5.35 -6.32 -56.97
CA GLN A 222 5.72 -7.04 -55.75
C GLN A 222 7.20 -6.81 -55.36
N ASN A 223 8.11 -6.76 -56.34
CA ASN A 223 9.54 -6.56 -56.05
C ASN A 223 9.88 -5.17 -55.50
N ASN A 224 9.09 -4.14 -55.84
CA ASN A 224 9.32 -2.77 -55.34
C ASN A 224 8.85 -2.53 -53.90
N THR A 225 7.98 -3.38 -53.34
CA THR A 225 7.50 -3.22 -51.94
C THR A 225 8.40 -3.91 -50.90
N VAL A 226 9.21 -4.89 -51.32
CA VAL A 226 10.13 -5.64 -50.43
C VAL A 226 11.36 -4.81 -50.06
N VAL A 227 11.90 -4.00 -50.99
CA VAL A 227 13.16 -3.24 -50.79
C VAL A 227 13.05 -2.14 -49.72
N ASN A 228 11.84 -1.67 -49.39
CA ASN A 228 11.64 -0.64 -48.36
C ASN A 228 11.51 -1.18 -46.93
N ARG A 229 11.38 -2.50 -46.72
CA ARG A 229 11.16 -3.09 -45.39
C ARG A 229 12.45 -3.33 -44.59
N ASP A 230 13.54 -3.73 -45.25
CA ASP A 230 14.82 -4.05 -44.58
C ASP A 230 15.52 -2.83 -43.95
N SER A 231 15.12 -1.62 -44.36
CA SER A 231 15.59 -0.34 -43.80
C SER A 231 14.98 -0.06 -42.42
N ILE A 232 13.69 -0.36 -42.21
CA ILE A 232 12.95 0.03 -41.00
C ILE A 232 13.25 -0.92 -39.83
N ASP A 233 13.50 -2.20 -40.11
CA ASP A 233 13.81 -3.19 -39.06
C ASP A 233 15.21 -3.00 -38.45
N ASN A 234 16.19 -2.53 -39.23
CA ASN A 234 17.56 -2.32 -38.75
C ASN A 234 17.69 -1.15 -37.75
N ASP A 235 16.91 -0.08 -37.92
CA ASP A 235 16.94 1.06 -37.01
C ASP A 235 16.22 0.77 -35.69
N ASN A 236 15.15 -0.04 -35.73
CA ASN A 236 14.44 -0.49 -34.53
C ASN A 236 15.26 -1.48 -33.67
N ILE A 237 16.08 -2.33 -34.31
CA ILE A 237 16.97 -3.25 -33.59
C ILE A 237 18.10 -2.48 -32.87
N LYS A 238 18.69 -1.46 -33.53
CA LYS A 238 19.71 -0.61 -32.92
C LYS A 238 19.17 0.22 -31.75
N LEU A 239 17.93 0.69 -31.83
CA LEU A 239 17.30 1.44 -30.73
C LEU A 239 17.05 0.55 -29.50
N LYS A 240 16.60 -0.69 -29.71
CA LYS A 240 16.37 -1.67 -28.63
C LYS A 240 17.65 -2.08 -27.89
N GLN A 241 18.77 -2.25 -28.61
CA GLN A 241 20.06 -2.56 -27.98
C GLN A 241 20.60 -1.41 -27.11
N LYS A 242 20.31 -0.16 -27.47
CA LYS A 242 20.77 1.02 -26.72
C LYS A 242 19.98 1.24 -25.42
N ILE A 243 18.68 0.91 -25.42
CA ILE A 243 17.81 1.04 -24.24
C ILE A 243 18.12 -0.06 -23.21
N SER A 244 18.33 -1.31 -23.66
CA SER A 244 18.65 -2.42 -22.75
C SER A 244 20.00 -2.26 -22.05
N LEU A 245 21.02 -1.74 -22.74
CA LEU A 245 22.35 -1.50 -22.15
C LEU A 245 22.35 -0.40 -21.08
N ASN A 246 21.51 0.63 -21.23
CA ASN A 246 21.42 1.71 -20.24
C ASN A 246 20.65 1.27 -18.98
N GLN A 247 19.56 0.50 -19.14
CA GLN A 247 18.78 -0.02 -18.01
C GLN A 247 19.57 -1.04 -17.16
N VAL A 248 20.41 -1.87 -17.78
CA VAL A 248 21.30 -2.81 -17.06
C VAL A 248 22.41 -2.06 -16.32
N ARG A 249 22.89 -0.94 -16.86
CA ARG A 249 23.97 -0.16 -16.23
C ARG A 249 23.50 0.61 -14.99
N GLU A 250 22.25 1.06 -14.96
CA GLU A 250 21.64 1.73 -13.79
C GLU A 250 21.28 0.72 -12.68
N SER A 251 20.80 -0.47 -13.03
CA SER A 251 20.39 -1.48 -12.03
C SER A 251 21.55 -2.24 -11.35
N ILE A 252 22.77 -2.16 -11.89
CA ILE A 252 23.99 -2.70 -11.25
C ILE A 252 24.56 -1.73 -10.19
N HIS A 253 24.28 -0.43 -10.28
CA HIS A 253 24.83 0.54 -9.34
C HIS A 253 24.15 0.53 -7.96
N ASP A 254 22.88 0.10 -7.88
CA ASP A 254 22.08 0.15 -6.65
C ASP A 254 22.05 -1.16 -5.84
N ASN A 255 22.53 -2.29 -6.39
CA ASN A 255 22.39 -3.62 -5.77
C ASN A 255 23.61 -4.14 -4.99
N ASN A 256 24.65 -3.32 -4.77
CA ASN A 256 25.85 -3.74 -4.03
C ASN A 256 25.82 -3.49 -2.52
N GLN A 257 24.68 -3.11 -1.93
CA GLN A 257 24.51 -3.10 -0.49
C GLN A 257 23.40 -4.08 -0.10
N TRP A 258 23.73 -5.02 0.79
CA TRP A 258 22.84 -5.99 1.46
C TRP A 258 22.67 -7.37 0.81
N ARG A 259 23.65 -8.26 1.04
CA ARG A 259 23.40 -9.71 1.14
C ARG A 259 23.34 -10.11 2.62
N GLY A 260 22.14 -10.44 3.10
CA GLY A 260 21.94 -11.25 4.31
C GLY A 260 21.51 -12.68 3.91
N PRO A 261 21.81 -13.71 4.72
CA PRO A 261 21.56 -15.10 4.33
C PRO A 261 20.12 -15.50 4.66
N CYS A 262 19.36 -15.94 3.65
CA CYS A 262 18.12 -16.70 3.87
C CYS A 262 18.38 -18.14 3.43
N GLU A 263 18.54 -19.03 4.41
CA GLU A 263 18.45 -20.48 4.20
C GLU A 263 17.01 -20.83 3.83
N ILE A 264 16.84 -21.45 2.66
CA ILE A 264 15.57 -22.01 2.21
C ILE A 264 15.64 -23.52 2.45
N ASP A 265 14.96 -23.97 3.50
CA ASP A 265 14.83 -25.37 3.85
C ASP A 265 13.77 -26.02 2.93
N ARG A 266 14.22 -26.77 1.92
CA ARG A 266 13.36 -27.52 0.99
C ARG A 266 12.93 -28.84 1.62
N ARG A 267 11.67 -28.93 2.06
CA ARG A 267 11.00 -30.22 2.27
C ARG A 267 10.03 -30.50 1.13
N GLU A 268 10.33 -31.55 0.39
CA GLU A 268 9.50 -32.13 -0.67
C GLU A 268 8.16 -32.61 -0.11
N THR A 269 7.06 -32.12 -0.67
CA THR A 269 5.72 -32.67 -0.44
C THR A 269 5.33 -33.57 -1.60
N LEU A 270 5.26 -34.87 -1.30
CA LEU A 270 4.75 -35.93 -2.17
C LEU A 270 3.28 -35.68 -2.55
N ALA A 271 3.02 -35.50 -3.84
CA ALA A 271 1.67 -35.47 -4.39
C ALA A 271 1.12 -36.90 -4.55
N LYS A 272 -0.04 -37.20 -3.93
CA LYS A 272 -0.82 -38.41 -4.21
C LYS A 272 -1.85 -38.13 -5.31
N PRO A 273 -2.08 -39.06 -6.27
CA PRO A 273 -3.11 -38.90 -7.29
C PRO A 273 -4.50 -39.19 -6.70
N ILE A 274 -5.46 -38.30 -6.96
CA ILE A 274 -6.88 -38.52 -6.66
C ILE A 274 -7.59 -39.00 -7.93
N GLU A 275 -8.43 -40.02 -7.76
CA GLU A 275 -9.11 -40.77 -8.79
C GLU A 275 -10.04 -39.93 -9.67
N LYS A 276 -10.12 -40.37 -10.94
CA LYS A 276 -10.97 -39.84 -12.00
C LYS A 276 -12.43 -40.13 -11.67
N ASN A 277 -13.27 -39.09 -11.63
CA ASN A 277 -14.59 -39.00 -12.27
C ASN A 277 -15.40 -37.81 -11.72
N SER A 278 -15.07 -36.60 -12.18
CA SER A 278 -16.01 -35.47 -12.18
C SER A 278 -15.64 -34.52 -13.35
N PRO A 279 -16.61 -33.90 -14.05
CA PRO A 279 -16.35 -33.19 -15.30
C PRO A 279 -15.80 -31.76 -15.12
N GLN A 280 -15.30 -31.41 -13.94
CA GLN A 280 -14.75 -30.08 -13.67
C GLN A 280 -13.38 -30.22 -13.02
N SER A 281 -12.32 -29.97 -13.80
CA SER A 281 -10.96 -29.88 -13.28
C SER A 281 -10.79 -28.53 -12.57
N TYR A 282 -10.79 -28.57 -11.24
CA TYR A 282 -10.40 -27.43 -10.41
C TYR A 282 -8.90 -27.53 -10.14
N ILE A 283 -8.19 -26.41 -10.29
CA ILE A 283 -6.83 -26.32 -9.78
C ILE A 283 -6.91 -25.62 -8.43
N SER A 284 -6.52 -26.34 -7.37
CA SER A 284 -6.48 -25.78 -6.02
C SER A 284 -5.04 -25.62 -5.56
N PHE A 285 -4.71 -24.44 -5.02
CA PHE A 285 -3.44 -24.18 -4.37
C PHE A 285 -3.68 -23.72 -2.93
N GLN A 286 -2.81 -24.14 -2.02
CA GLN A 286 -2.80 -23.68 -0.64
C GLN A 286 -1.69 -22.64 -0.47
N ILE A 287 -2.04 -21.47 0.06
CA ILE A 287 -1.12 -20.37 0.32
C ILE A 287 -1.20 -20.07 1.81
N ARG A 288 -0.05 -19.99 2.47
CA ARG A 288 0.03 -19.64 3.89
C ARG A 288 0.31 -18.13 4.00
N GLY A 289 -0.58 -17.41 4.65
CA GLY A 289 -0.41 -15.98 4.93
C GLY A 289 0.63 -15.72 6.03
N GLU A 290 1.06 -14.46 6.16
CA GLU A 290 1.98 -14.00 7.21
C GLU A 290 1.41 -14.17 8.63
N ASP A 291 0.09 -14.26 8.75
CA ASP A 291 -0.66 -14.58 9.96
C ASP A 291 -0.74 -16.09 10.25
N ASN A 292 0.00 -16.91 9.48
CA ASN A 292 0.03 -18.37 9.55
C ASN A 292 -1.29 -19.06 9.17
N ILE A 293 -2.25 -18.33 8.63
CA ILE A 293 -3.54 -18.86 8.18
C ILE A 293 -3.38 -19.47 6.78
N LEU A 294 -3.96 -20.67 6.59
CA LEU A 294 -3.89 -21.40 5.34
C LEU A 294 -5.09 -21.09 4.46
N TYR A 295 -4.88 -20.36 3.38
CA TYR A 295 -5.89 -20.04 2.39
C TYR A 295 -5.89 -21.09 1.29
N THR A 296 -7.06 -21.61 0.95
CA THR A 296 -7.23 -22.51 -0.20
C THR A 296 -7.92 -21.73 -1.31
N VAL A 297 -7.22 -21.51 -2.42
CA VAL A 297 -7.77 -20.85 -3.60
C VAL A 297 -8.12 -21.93 -4.61
N GLN A 298 -9.40 -22.01 -5.00
CA GLN A 298 -9.87 -22.91 -6.04
C GLN A 298 -10.18 -22.09 -7.29
N MET A 299 -9.50 -22.38 -8.40
CA MET A 299 -9.80 -21.78 -9.69
C MET A 299 -10.55 -22.81 -10.55
N ALA A 300 -11.76 -22.45 -10.97
CA ALA A 300 -12.52 -23.20 -11.95
C ALA A 300 -12.03 -22.83 -13.34
N ARG A 301 -11.62 -23.82 -14.15
CA ARG A 301 -11.32 -23.58 -15.56
C ARG A 301 -12.65 -23.49 -16.32
N VAL A 302 -13.09 -22.27 -16.62
CA VAL A 302 -14.28 -22.06 -17.46
C VAL A 302 -13.89 -22.33 -18.90
N SER A 303 -14.18 -23.54 -19.40
CA SER A 303 -14.11 -23.83 -20.83
C SER A 303 -15.36 -23.25 -21.51
N GLN A 304 -15.25 -22.10 -22.15
CA GLN A 304 -16.30 -21.62 -23.06
C GLN A 304 -16.07 -22.11 -24.49
N PRO A 305 -17.15 -22.43 -25.23
CA PRO A 305 -17.07 -22.80 -26.63
C PRO A 305 -16.66 -21.59 -27.49
N ARG A 306 -15.80 -21.83 -28.49
CA ARG A 306 -15.43 -20.84 -29.52
C ARG A 306 -16.70 -20.40 -30.25
N ASN A 307 -17.15 -19.17 -30.01
CA ASN A 307 -17.79 -18.23 -30.95
C ASN A 307 -18.80 -17.31 -30.23
N SER A 308 -18.34 -16.19 -29.69
CA SER A 308 -19.19 -15.00 -29.50
C SER A 308 -18.33 -13.75 -29.41
N LEU A 309 -18.54 -12.83 -30.37
CA LEU A 309 -18.02 -11.47 -30.39
C LEU A 309 -18.92 -10.59 -29.51
N LEU A 310 -18.41 -10.13 -28.36
CA LEU A 310 -18.72 -8.89 -27.62
C LEU A 310 -17.91 -8.88 -26.30
N PRO A 311 -17.60 -7.71 -25.70
CA PRO A 311 -16.58 -7.61 -24.64
C PRO A 311 -17.13 -7.96 -23.25
N ASP A 312 -16.42 -8.86 -22.56
CA ASP A 312 -16.78 -9.39 -21.25
C ASP A 312 -16.12 -8.60 -20.09
N ARG A 313 -16.88 -8.47 -18.98
CA ARG A 313 -16.38 -8.11 -17.65
C ARG A 313 -16.18 -9.38 -16.83
N SER A 314 -14.94 -9.70 -16.44
CA SER A 314 -14.64 -10.81 -15.54
C SER A 314 -15.05 -10.50 -14.09
N SER A 315 -15.85 -11.36 -13.46
CA SER A 315 -16.14 -11.30 -12.03
C SER A 315 -15.27 -12.30 -11.25
N ILE A 316 -14.53 -11.79 -10.26
CA ILE A 316 -13.77 -12.57 -9.28
C ILE A 316 -14.66 -12.68 -8.04
N SER A 317 -15.03 -13.89 -7.63
CA SER A 317 -15.70 -14.12 -6.35
C SER A 317 -14.71 -14.71 -5.34
N ILE A 318 -14.50 -13.95 -4.25
CA ILE A 318 -13.71 -14.40 -3.10
C ILE A 318 -14.71 -14.89 -2.06
N SER A 319 -14.60 -16.16 -1.67
CA SER A 319 -15.42 -16.77 -0.62
C SER A 319 -14.54 -17.15 0.55
N SER A 320 -14.71 -16.48 1.68
CA SER A 320 -14.11 -16.84 2.96
C SER A 320 -15.06 -17.81 3.68
N LYS A 321 -14.61 -19.05 3.92
CA LYS A 321 -15.27 -19.96 4.87
C LYS A 321 -14.44 -20.03 6.14
N GLU A 322 -14.87 -19.31 7.17
CA GLU A 322 -14.39 -19.50 8.53
C GLU A 322 -14.89 -20.86 9.04
N LYS A 323 -13.97 -21.82 9.24
CA LYS A 323 -14.24 -22.99 10.07
C LYS A 323 -14.04 -22.60 11.53
N LYS A 324 -15.12 -22.21 12.21
CA LYS A 324 -15.14 -22.13 13.67
C LYS A 324 -15.27 -23.53 14.26
N SER A 325 -14.18 -24.02 14.85
CA SER A 325 -14.22 -25.14 15.79
C SER A 325 -14.62 -24.60 17.17
N SER A 326 -15.85 -24.86 17.62
CA SER A 326 -16.16 -24.81 19.05
C SER A 326 -17.27 -25.78 19.42
N VAL A 327 -16.97 -26.56 20.44
CA VAL A 327 -17.75 -27.59 21.10
C VAL A 327 -18.61 -26.95 22.22
N PHE A 328 -19.76 -27.57 22.52
CA PHE A 328 -20.73 -27.37 23.63
C PHE A 328 -21.94 -26.40 23.48
N ARG A 329 -23.15 -27.01 23.45
CA ARG A 329 -24.52 -26.71 24.02
C ARG A 329 -25.03 -25.25 23.99
N THR A 330 -26.30 -24.91 23.69
CA THR A 330 -27.62 -25.54 23.99
C THR A 330 -28.74 -24.83 23.18
N SER A 331 -29.77 -25.57 22.78
CA SER A 331 -31.20 -25.23 22.58
C SER A 331 -31.66 -23.76 22.36
N ALA A 332 -32.40 -23.49 21.26
CA ALA A 332 -33.86 -23.26 21.26
C ALA A 332 -34.39 -22.45 20.04
N SER A 333 -35.60 -22.83 19.64
CA SER A 333 -36.68 -22.09 18.94
C SER A 333 -36.52 -21.56 17.50
N LYS A 334 -37.33 -22.22 16.65
CA LYS A 334 -38.00 -21.72 15.44
C LYS A 334 -38.61 -20.32 15.62
N LEU A 335 -38.58 -19.50 14.57
CA LEU A 335 -39.72 -18.72 14.09
C LEU A 335 -39.46 -18.22 12.66
N HIS A 336 -40.52 -18.27 11.84
CA HIS A 336 -40.60 -17.79 10.47
C HIS A 336 -40.49 -16.26 10.36
N GLY A 337 -40.02 -15.78 9.21
CA GLY A 337 -40.12 -14.37 8.85
C GLY A 337 -39.38 -14.04 7.55
N SER A 338 -40.05 -14.29 6.43
CA SER A 338 -39.67 -13.80 5.10
C SER A 338 -39.90 -12.30 5.01
N THR A 339 -38.87 -11.52 4.67
CA THR A 339 -39.03 -10.19 4.08
C THR A 339 -37.91 -9.92 3.09
N ASP A 340 -38.30 -9.83 1.81
CA ASP A 340 -37.56 -9.17 0.75
C ASP A 340 -37.38 -7.68 1.10
N ILE A 341 -36.14 -7.17 1.05
CA ILE A 341 -35.90 -5.73 0.94
C ILE A 341 -34.82 -5.47 -0.10
N GLN A 342 -35.20 -4.55 -0.97
CA GLN A 342 -34.57 -4.05 -2.19
C GLN A 342 -33.19 -3.41 -1.96
N LEU A 343 -32.36 -3.57 -2.99
CA LEU A 343 -31.14 -2.81 -3.24
C LEU A 343 -31.43 -1.32 -3.36
N HIS A 344 -30.84 -0.52 -2.47
CA HIS A 344 -30.54 0.89 -2.74
C HIS A 344 -29.05 1.16 -2.60
N SER A 345 -28.47 1.55 -3.73
CA SER A 345 -27.15 2.14 -3.89
C SER A 345 -27.09 3.47 -3.13
N LEU A 346 -26.15 3.60 -2.20
CA LEU A 346 -25.72 4.89 -1.70
C LEU A 346 -24.22 5.06 -1.90
N THR A 347 -23.93 6.07 -2.70
CA THR A 347 -22.65 6.56 -3.15
C THR A 347 -21.88 7.26 -2.03
N LYS A 348 -20.55 7.06 -2.07
CA LYS A 348 -19.45 7.90 -1.59
C LYS A 348 -19.86 9.26 -1.01
N GLN A 349 -19.61 9.46 0.28
CA GLN A 349 -19.09 10.69 0.91
C GLN A 349 -19.03 10.48 2.42
N ASN A 350 -17.85 10.19 2.99
CA ASN A 350 -17.46 10.60 4.35
C ASN A 350 -16.14 9.96 4.78
N THR A 351 -15.02 10.56 4.42
CA THR A 351 -13.74 10.40 5.13
C THR A 351 -12.91 11.67 4.97
N ARG A 352 -13.32 12.76 5.62
CA ARG A 352 -12.42 13.92 5.77
C ARG A 352 -12.56 14.77 7.04
N ASN A 353 -13.37 14.37 8.02
CA ASN A 353 -13.57 15.19 9.25
C ASN A 353 -13.23 14.48 10.58
N SER A 354 -12.59 13.32 10.57
CA SER A 354 -12.35 12.53 11.81
C SER A 354 -11.04 12.85 12.55
N PHE A 355 -10.18 13.71 12.01
CA PHE A 355 -8.83 13.96 12.59
C PHE A 355 -8.67 15.30 13.33
N LYS A 356 -9.75 16.06 13.55
CA LYS A 356 -9.68 17.38 14.19
C LYS A 356 -10.35 17.49 15.57
N LEU A 357 -10.77 16.38 16.17
CA LEU A 357 -11.55 16.39 17.42
C LEU A 357 -10.90 15.67 18.61
N MET A 358 -9.65 15.20 18.51
CA MET A 358 -9.00 14.48 19.61
C MET A 358 -7.91 15.24 20.38
N ASN A 359 -7.68 16.53 20.08
CA ASN A 359 -6.66 17.35 20.76
C ASN A 359 -7.21 18.57 21.52
N GLN A 360 -8.50 18.56 21.91
CA GLN A 360 -9.13 19.72 22.56
C GLN A 360 -9.91 19.39 23.84
N GLN A 361 -9.56 18.31 24.56
CA GLN A 361 -10.29 17.86 25.75
C GLN A 361 -9.41 17.55 26.98
N TYR A 362 -8.22 18.14 27.09
CA TYR A 362 -7.41 18.11 28.31
C TYR A 362 -6.81 19.49 28.61
N HIS A 363 -7.68 20.48 28.84
CA HIS A 363 -7.32 21.71 29.54
C HIS A 363 -8.58 22.25 30.23
N ASP A 364 -9.00 21.57 31.29
CA ASP A 364 -9.93 22.11 32.28
C ASP A 364 -9.46 21.62 33.67
N ASP A 365 -8.22 21.96 34.01
CA ASP A 365 -7.79 21.96 35.41
C ASP A 365 -8.43 23.19 36.08
N LYS A 366 -9.64 22.98 36.60
CA LYS A 366 -10.21 23.87 37.60
C LYS A 366 -9.32 23.80 38.83
N GLN A 367 -8.57 24.88 39.02
CA GLN A 367 -7.83 25.22 40.23
C GLN A 367 -8.72 25.02 41.46
N LEU A 368 -8.34 24.05 42.30
CA LEU A 368 -8.75 23.97 43.70
C LEU A 368 -7.99 25.05 44.48
N PRO A 369 -8.67 25.98 45.18
CA PRO A 369 -7.98 26.98 45.99
C PRO A 369 -7.78 26.40 47.39
N PHE A 370 -6.72 25.63 47.62
CA PHE A 370 -6.21 25.37 48.97
C PHE A 370 -4.72 24.98 48.88
N GLN A 371 -3.87 26.00 48.80
CA GLN A 371 -2.49 25.88 49.27
C GLN A 371 -2.39 26.69 50.58
N PRO A 372 -2.05 26.07 51.73
CA PRO A 372 -1.46 26.83 52.80
C PRO A 372 0.00 27.13 52.41
N GLU A 373 0.34 28.41 52.34
CA GLU A 373 1.70 28.91 52.26
C GLU A 373 2.50 28.33 53.44
N LEU A 374 3.30 27.29 53.16
CA LEU A 374 4.38 26.80 54.01
C LEU A 374 5.70 27.24 53.39
N ASP A 375 5.85 28.54 53.17
CA ASP A 375 7.13 29.19 52.87
C ASP A 375 7.37 30.27 53.92
N LEU A 376 7.73 29.83 55.13
CA LEU A 376 8.46 30.63 56.10
C LEU A 376 9.07 29.67 57.11
N ILE A 377 10.36 29.41 56.92
CA ILE A 377 11.44 29.18 57.90
C ILE A 377 12.50 28.28 57.24
N ARG A 378 13.50 28.96 56.68
CA ARG A 378 14.89 28.48 56.62
C ARG A 378 15.76 29.57 57.21
#